data_AF-A0A932M5B2-F1
#
_entry.id   AF-A0A932M5B2-F1
#
_cell.length_a   1.000
_cell.length_b   1.000
_cell.length_c   1.000
_cell.angle_alpha   90.00
_cell.angle_beta   90.00
_cell.angle_gamma   90.00
#
_symmetry.space_group_name_H-M   'P 1'
#
loop_
_entity.id
_entity.type
_entity.pdbx_description
1 polymer ?
#
loop_
_entity_poly.entity_id
_entity_poly.type
_entity_poly.pdbx_seq_one_letter_code
_entity_poly.pdbx_strand_id
1 'polypeptide(L)' 'MLDDALIEVAAYENLKALCWNRRDRYLGAEEAFRLYERNWRLVDQRRMNLAERALIERLTARYGNGVLNV' A
#
# COMPACT_ATOMS: atom_id res chain seq x y z
N MET A 1 -19.47 1.35 -8.09
CA MET A 1 -18.57 0.46 -7.34
C MET A 1 -17.18 1.08 -7.31
N LEU A 2 -16.97 2.07 -6.45
CA LEU A 2 -15.75 2.91 -6.44
C LEU A 2 -15.31 3.26 -5.00
N ASP A 3 -15.73 2.44 -4.04
CA ASP A 3 -15.71 2.83 -2.62
C ASP A 3 -14.41 2.43 -1.90
N ASP A 4 -13.45 1.82 -2.61
CA ASP A 4 -12.13 1.44 -2.10
C ASP A 4 -10.99 2.14 -2.86
N ALA A 5 -11.27 3.26 -3.52
CA ALA A 5 -10.34 3.91 -4.43
C ALA A 5 -9.27 4.77 -3.74
N LEU A 6 -9.50 5.21 -2.51
CA LEU A 6 -8.60 6.12 -1.79
C LEU A 6 -8.17 5.54 -0.44
N ILE A 7 -6.87 5.43 -0.25
CA ILE A 7 -6.21 4.89 0.93
C ILE A 7 -5.56 6.04 1.66
N GLU A 8 -5.87 6.19 2.95
CA GLU A 8 -5.20 7.18 3.79
C GLU A 8 -3.77 6.75 4.10
N VAL A 9 -2.80 7.59 3.71
CA VAL A 9 -1.38 7.31 3.90
C VAL A 9 -1.02 7.24 5.38
N ALA A 10 -1.65 8.07 6.21
CA ALA A 10 -1.37 8.14 7.64
C ALA A 10 -1.87 6.91 8.43
N ALA A 11 -2.76 6.10 7.86
CA ALA A 11 -3.29 4.90 8.50
C ALA A 11 -2.28 3.74 8.55
N TYR A 12 -1.22 3.80 7.73
CA TYR A 12 -0.27 2.71 7.54
C TYR A 12 1.17 3.23 7.67
N GLU A 13 1.94 2.66 8.60
CA GLU A 13 3.31 3.12 8.86
C GLU A 13 4.23 2.94 7.65
N ASN A 14 4.12 1.80 6.95
CA ASN A 14 4.95 1.59 5.75
C ASN A 14 4.50 2.50 4.62
N LEU A 15 3.20 2.65 4.37
CA LEU A 15 2.73 3.57 3.32
C LEU A 15 3.21 5.00 3.57
N LYS A 16 3.16 5.47 4.82
CA LYS A 16 3.69 6.77 5.22
C LYS A 16 5.20 6.88 4.98
N ALA A 17 5.97 5.85 5.29
CA ALA A 17 7.40 5.80 5.03
C ALA A 17 7.71 5.81 3.52
N LEU A 18 6.94 5.08 2.72
CA LEU A 18 7.05 5.06 1.27
C LEU A 18 6.69 6.42 0.64
N CYS A 19 5.73 7.12 1.24
CA CYS A 19 5.29 8.45 0.83
C CYS A 19 6.08 9.60 1.46
N TRP A 20 7.27 9.36 2.04
CA TRP A 20 8.02 10.41 2.74
C TRP A 20 8.30 11.67 1.89
N ASN A 21 8.43 11.53 0.58
CA ASN A 21 8.64 12.64 -0.37
C ASN A 21 7.33 13.17 -1.01
N ARG A 22 6.18 12.65 -0.59
CA ARG A 22 4.84 13.02 -1.09
C ARG A 22 4.07 13.69 0.04
N ARG A 23 3.26 14.70 -0.30
CA ARG A 23 2.38 15.39 0.66
C ARG A 23 0.93 14.92 0.57
N ASP A 24 0.68 13.86 -0.20
CA ASP A 24 -0.64 13.32 -0.42
C ASP A 24 -1.16 12.65 0.86
N ARG A 25 -2.32 13.12 1.35
CA ARG A 25 -3.00 12.51 2.49
C ARG A 25 -3.69 11.20 2.08
N TYR A 26 -4.23 11.15 0.87
CA TYR A 26 -4.91 10.00 0.31
C TYR A 26 -4.25 9.61 -1.00
N LEU A 27 -4.11 8.30 -1.22
CA LEU A 27 -3.61 7.75 -2.47
C LEU A 27 -4.62 6.84 -3.13
N GLY A 28 -4.60 6.83 -4.46
CA GLY A 28 -5.30 5.82 -5.23
C GLY A 28 -4.90 4.42 -4.78
N ALA A 29 -5.83 3.49 -4.64
CA ALA A 29 -5.53 2.10 -4.27
C ALA A 29 -4.49 1.45 -5.19
N GLU A 30 -4.63 1.67 -6.50
CA GLU A 30 -3.64 1.23 -7.49
C GLU A 30 -2.27 1.89 -7.31
N GLU A 31 -2.24 3.16 -6.93
CA GLU A 31 -1.00 3.89 -6.73
C GLU A 31 -0.29 3.47 -5.45
N ALA A 32 -1.05 3.24 -4.37
CA ALA A 32 -0.54 2.62 -3.15
C ALA A 32 0.04 1.23 -3.44
N PHE A 33 -0.64 0.42 -4.24
CA PHE A 33 -0.11 -0.89 -4.66
C PHE A 33 1.23 -0.77 -5.40
N ARG A 34 1.31 0.12 -6.40
CA ARG A 34 2.56 0.38 -7.14
C ARG A 34 3.69 0.88 -6.24
N LEU A 35 3.38 1.64 -5.19
CA LEU A 35 4.37 2.05 -4.20
C LEU A 35 4.87 0.87 -3.38
N TYR A 36 3.98 0.02 -2.88
CA TYR A 36 4.35 -1.18 -2.13
C TYR A 36 5.18 -2.13 -2.97
N GLU A 37 4.80 -2.39 -4.22
CA GLU A 37 5.52 -3.27 -5.15
C GLU A 37 6.94 -2.74 -5.39
N ARG A 38 7.09 -1.50 -5.86
CA ARG A 38 8.41 -0.92 -6.18
C ARG A 38 9.33 -0.77 -4.97
N ASN A 39 8.76 -0.60 -3.78
CA ASN A 39 9.53 -0.29 -2.57
C ASN A 39 9.39 -1.38 -1.52
N TRP A 40 9.05 -2.61 -1.91
CA TRP A 40 8.83 -3.73 -0.99
C TRP A 40 10.02 -3.98 -0.06
N ARG A 41 11.24 -3.80 -0.57
CA ARG A 41 12.48 -3.86 0.21
C ARG A 41 12.58 -2.86 1.37
N LEU A 42 11.81 -1.77 1.32
CA LEU A 42 11.73 -0.74 2.37
C LEU A 42 10.54 -0.97 3.31
N VAL A 43 9.65 -1.91 2.98
CA VAL A 43 8.50 -2.26 3.81
C VAL A 43 9.00 -3.06 5.01
N ASP A 44 8.80 -2.50 6.20
CA ASP A 44 9.12 -3.14 7.46
C ASP A 44 7.99 -4.09 7.87
N GLN A 45 8.17 -5.37 7.51
CA GLN A 45 7.23 -6.44 7.85
C GLN A 45 7.08 -6.64 9.36
N ARG A 46 8.03 -6.17 10.20
CA ARG A 46 7.95 -6.29 11.66
C ARG A 46 7.00 -5.26 12.26
N ARG A 47 6.86 -4.11 11.59
CA ARG A 47 5.95 -3.02 11.99
C ARG A 47 4.63 -3.04 11.22
N MET A 48 4.51 -3.93 10.24
CA MET A 48 3.29 -4.13 9.47
C MET A 48 2.17 -4.66 10.38
N ASN A 49 1.12 -3.86 10.54
CA ASN A 49 -0.05 -4.27 11.28
C ASN A 49 -0.95 -5.21 10.44
N LEU A 50 -1.86 -5.93 11.11
CA LEU A 50 -2.77 -6.88 10.44
C LEU A 50 -3.66 -6.21 9.37
N ALA A 51 -4.06 -4.95 9.60
CA ALA A 51 -4.89 -4.21 8.65
C ALA A 51 -4.10 -3.83 7.37
N GLU A 52 -2.84 -3.46 7.52
CA GLU A 52 -1.92 -3.15 6.42
C GLU A 52 -1.67 -4.39 5.56
N ARG A 53 -1.45 -5.53 6.21
CA ARG A 53 -1.28 -6.80 5.48
C ARG A 53 -2.55 -7.18 4.72
N ALA A 54 -3.72 -7.09 5.35
CA ALA A 54 -4.99 -7.33 4.68
C ALA A 54 -5.21 -6.36 3.51
N LEU A 55 -4.78 -5.09 3.64
CA LEU A 55 -4.81 -4.13 2.55
C LEU A 55 -3.91 -4.59 1.39
N ILE A 56 -2.65 -4.93 1.64
CA ILE A 56 -1.70 -5.36 0.60
C ILE A 56 -2.20 -6.63 -0.09
N GLU A 57 -2.75 -7.59 0.65
CA GLU A 57 -3.34 -8.82 0.08
C GLU A 57 -4.51 -8.48 -0.86
N ARG A 58 -5.42 -7.58 -0.44
CA ARG A 58 -6.53 -7.09 -1.28
C ARG A 58 -6.02 -6.37 -2.53
N LEU A 59 -5.01 -5.52 -2.38
CA LEU A 59 -4.41 -4.79 -3.50
C LEU A 59 -3.70 -5.73 -4.48
N THR A 60 -2.97 -6.73 -3.97
CA THR A 60 -2.30 -7.76 -4.78
C THR A 60 -3.31 -8.60 -5.56
N ALA A 61 -4.41 -9.00 -4.94
CA ALA A 61 -5.49 -9.72 -5.61
C ALA A 61 -6.17 -8.88 -6.71
N ARG A 62 -6.26 -7.56 -6.50
CA ARG A 62 -6.95 -6.64 -7.42
C ARG A 62 -6.06 -6.14 -8.57
N TYR A 63 -4.81 -5.82 -8.31
CA TYR A 63 -3.91 -5.13 -9.23
C TYR A 63 -2.69 -5.97 -9.64
N GLY A 64 -2.25 -6.89 -8.78
CA GLY A 64 -1.09 -7.77 -9.03
C GLY A 64 -1.44 -9.12 -9.64
N ASN A 65 -2.69 -9.37 -10.03
CA ASN A 65 -3.18 -10.70 -10.42
C ASN A 65 -2.85 -11.81 -9.39
N GLY A 66 -2.69 -11.45 -8.12
CA GLY A 66 -2.33 -12.39 -7.04
C GLY A 66 -0.83 -12.54 -6.76
N VAL A 67 0.06 -11.81 -7.44
CA VAL A 67 1.51 -11.84 -7.17
C VAL A 67 2.05 -10.42 -6.97
N LEU A 68 2.84 -10.23 -5.93
CA LEU A 68 3.60 -9.00 -5.73
C LEU A 68 4.97 -9.17 -6.41
N ASN A 69 5.29 -8.33 -7.38
CA ASN A 69 6.52 -8.45 -8.15
C ASN A 69 7.68 -7.76 -7.40
N VAL A 70 8.35 -8.49 -6.50
CA VAL A 70 9.28 -7.94 -5.49
C VAL A 70 10.63 -8.62 -5.40
#